data_AF-A0A2D6Q2L0-F1
#
_entry.id   AF-A0A2D6Q2L0-F1
#
_cell.length_a   1.000
_cell.length_b   1.000
_cell.length_c   1.000
_cell.angle_alpha   90.00
_cell.angle_beta   90.00
_cell.angle_gamma   90.00
#
_symmetry.space_group_name_H-M   'P 1'
#
loop_
_entity.id
_entity.type
_entity.pdbx_description
1 polymer ?
#
loop_
_entity_poly.entity_id
_entity_poly.type
_entity_poly.pdbx_seq_one_letter_code
_entity_poly.pdbx_strand_id
1 'polypeptide(L)'
;MATEREVSKVVEHLGEEVTVIYVSNGHRVEEKGHLSIVDPQQRIKIQHTPQPSLGVEIPFVGFGAAIQTIVSESGEVIFRNPLIRDDYDVWDMQKIEELRRETFPSAEE
;
A
#
# COMPACT_ATOMS: atom_id res chain seq x y z
N MET A 1 4.40 -7.78 10.63
CA MET A 1 5.03 -8.46 9.48
C MET A 1 3.92 -8.73 8.48
N ALA A 2 3.91 -8.00 7.36
CA ALA A 2 2.84 -8.11 6.37
C ALA A 2 3.09 -9.31 5.47
N THR A 3 2.59 -10.47 5.90
CA THR A 3 2.81 -11.73 5.21
C THR A 3 2.03 -11.79 3.89
N GLU A 4 2.38 -12.72 2.99
CA GLU A 4 1.62 -13.07 1.77
C GLU A 4 0.10 -13.25 2.02
N ARG A 5 -0.29 -13.55 3.26
CA ARG A 5 -1.68 -13.55 3.74
C ARG A 5 -2.35 -12.18 3.72
N GLU A 6 -1.67 -11.11 4.11
CA GLU A 6 -2.25 -9.76 4.07
C GLU A 6 -2.36 -9.26 2.62
N VAL A 7 -1.40 -9.63 1.75
CA VAL A 7 -1.52 -9.37 0.31
C VAL A 7 -2.72 -10.10 -0.30
N SER A 8 -2.92 -11.36 0.07
CA SER A 8 -4.05 -12.15 -0.41
C SER A 8 -5.39 -11.53 -0.01
N LYS A 9 -5.50 -11.00 1.22
CA LYS A 9 -6.68 -10.22 1.63
C LYS A 9 -6.93 -9.01 0.73
N VAL A 10 -5.88 -8.25 0.39
CA VAL A 10 -6.02 -7.11 -0.54
C VAL A 10 -6.56 -7.59 -1.91
N VAL A 11 -6.16 -8.77 -2.39
CA VAL A 11 -6.68 -9.36 -3.64
C VAL A 11 -8.16 -9.72 -3.54
N GLU A 12 -8.64 -10.16 -2.38
CA GLU A 12 -10.07 -10.48 -2.17
C GLU A 12 -10.97 -9.24 -2.29
N HIS A 13 -10.43 -8.04 -2.07
CA HIS A 13 -11.16 -6.77 -2.12
C HIS A 13 -11.01 -6.02 -3.46
N LEU A 14 -10.62 -6.72 -4.53
CA LEU A 14 -10.48 -6.13 -5.85
C LEU A 14 -11.81 -5.58 -6.39
N GLY A 15 -11.79 -4.34 -6.85
CA GLY A 15 -12.97 -3.63 -7.36
C GLY A 15 -13.85 -3.01 -6.27
N GLU A 16 -13.55 -3.23 -4.99
CA GLU A 16 -14.24 -2.57 -3.88
C GLU A 16 -13.70 -1.17 -3.64
N GLU A 17 -14.54 -0.30 -3.09
CA GLU A 17 -14.11 1.00 -2.60
C GLU A 17 -13.30 0.81 -1.32
N VAL A 18 -12.09 1.36 -1.30
CA VAL A 18 -11.18 1.29 -0.16
C VAL A 18 -10.66 2.67 0.17
N THR A 19 -10.24 2.84 1.41
CA THR A 19 -9.50 4.01 1.89
C THR A 19 -8.06 3.58 2.16
N VAL A 20 -7.12 4.15 1.42
CA VAL A 20 -5.68 3.90 1.56
C VAL A 20 -5.05 5.06 2.29
N ILE A 21 -4.38 4.75 3.39
CA ILE A 21 -3.54 5.67 4.15
C ILE A 21 -2.09 5.32 3.82
N TYR A 22 -1.38 6.26 3.22
CA TYR A 22 0.01 6.08 2.79
C TYR A 22 0.82 7.34 3.08
N VAL A 23 2.13 7.18 3.22
CA VAL A 23 3.05 8.31 3.29
C VAL A 23 3.54 8.59 1.87
N SER A 24 3.49 9.83 1.43
CA SER A 24 4.01 10.30 0.14
C SER A 24 4.83 11.56 0.35
N ASN A 25 6.08 11.59 -0.13
CA ASN A 25 7.00 12.72 0.08
C ASN A 25 7.15 13.12 1.56
N GLY A 26 7.11 12.15 2.49
CA GLY A 26 7.19 12.41 3.93
C GLY A 26 5.90 12.93 4.57
N HIS A 27 4.79 12.99 3.82
CA HIS A 27 3.50 13.42 4.32
C HIS A 27 2.49 12.27 4.30
N ARG A 28 1.73 12.13 5.38
CA ARG A 28 0.60 11.20 5.40
C ARG A 28 -0.52 11.71 4.50
N VAL A 29 -0.95 10.86 3.57
CA VAL A 29 -2.02 11.08 2.61
C VAL A 29 -3.08 10.00 2.81
N GLU A 30 -4.33 10.39 2.68
CA GLU A 30 -5.48 9.50 2.67
C GLU A 30 -6.13 9.61 1.28
N GLU A 31 -6.30 8.47 0.62
CA GLU A 31 -6.89 8.38 -0.72
C GLU A 31 -8.02 7.36 -0.71
N LYS A 32 -9.17 7.78 -1.25
CA LYS A 32 -10.36 6.94 -1.34
C LYS A 32 -10.68 6.63 -2.79
N GLY A 33 -10.87 5.36 -3.11
CA GLY A 33 -11.24 4.95 -4.47
C GLY A 33 -11.34 3.44 -4.62
N HIS A 34 -11.50 2.97 -5.85
CA HIS A 34 -11.68 1.55 -6.12
C HIS A 34 -10.32 0.87 -6.20
N LEU A 35 -10.17 -0.21 -5.42
CA LEU A 35 -8.95 -0.97 -5.38
C LEU A 35 -8.76 -1.75 -6.68
N SER A 36 -7.62 -1.54 -7.31
CA SER A 36 -7.17 -2.30 -8.47
C SER A 36 -5.74 -2.75 -8.23
N ILE A 37 -5.42 -4.03 -8.47
CA ILE A 37 -4.05 -4.52 -8.26
C ILE A 37 -3.27 -4.43 -9.56
N VAL A 38 -2.11 -3.81 -9.48
CA VAL A 38 -1.13 -3.78 -10.57
C VAL A 38 -0.07 -4.85 -10.36
N ASP A 39 0.43 -4.97 -9.12
CA ASP A 39 1.40 -5.99 -8.74
C ASP A 39 1.19 -6.39 -7.27
N PRO A 40 0.74 -7.62 -6.98
CA PRO A 40 0.35 -8.00 -5.63
C PRO A 40 1.52 -7.93 -4.63
N GLN A 41 2.77 -7.99 -5.08
CA GLN A 41 3.93 -7.97 -4.20
C GLN A 41 4.62 -6.60 -4.13
N GLN A 42 4.18 -5.61 -4.93
CA GLN A 42 4.89 -4.34 -5.04
C GLN A 42 3.98 -3.11 -4.97
N ARG A 43 2.79 -3.11 -5.58
CA ARG A 43 1.96 -1.91 -5.72
C ARG A 43 0.49 -2.17 -5.99
N ILE A 44 -0.33 -1.29 -5.43
CA ILE A 44 -1.76 -1.20 -5.75
C ILE A 44 -2.02 0.04 -6.62
N LYS A 45 -3.17 0.07 -7.27
CA LYS A 45 -3.70 1.21 -8.00
C LYS A 45 -5.08 1.55 -7.48
N ILE A 46 -5.26 2.80 -7.06
CA ILE A 46 -6.56 3.31 -6.64
C ILE A 46 -7.18 4.07 -7.80
N GLN A 47 -8.32 3.60 -8.29
CA GLN A 47 -9.04 4.25 -9.39
C GLN A 47 -10.11 5.20 -8.85
N HIS A 48 -10.11 6.44 -9.34
CA HIS A 48 -11.12 7.43 -8.99
C HIS A 48 -12.24 7.43 -10.02
N THR A 49 -13.48 7.21 -9.58
CA THR A 49 -14.67 7.43 -10.41
C THR A 49 -15.09 8.90 -10.30
N PRO A 50 -15.52 9.56 -11.39
CA PRO A 50 -15.85 9.01 -12.72
C PRO A 50 -14.70 9.00 -13.74
N GLN A 51 -13.44 9.22 -13.36
CA GLN A 51 -12.28 9.25 -14.27
C GLN A 51 -11.37 8.02 -14.07
N PRO A 52 -11.78 6.81 -14.53
CA PRO A 52 -11.04 5.56 -14.30
C PRO A 52 -9.62 5.55 -14.90
N SER A 53 -9.33 6.48 -15.81
CA SER A 53 -8.01 6.71 -16.41
C SER A 53 -7.02 7.39 -15.47
N LEU A 54 -7.50 8.13 -14.47
CA LEU A 54 -6.71 8.77 -13.41
C LEU A 54 -6.75 7.86 -12.18
N GLY A 55 -5.85 6.88 -12.15
CA GLY A 55 -5.60 6.08 -10.96
C GLY A 55 -4.25 6.43 -10.36
N VAL A 56 -4.17 6.43 -9.03
CA VAL A 56 -2.92 6.62 -8.29
C VAL A 56 -2.30 5.26 -8.04
N GLU A 57 -1.08 5.03 -8.55
CA GLU A 57 -0.29 3.85 -8.23
C GLU A 57 0.51 4.11 -6.94
N ILE A 58 0.27 3.27 -5.93
CA ILE A 58 0.89 3.41 -4.61
C ILE A 58 1.65 2.11 -4.31
N PRO A 59 2.98 2.16 -4.12
CA PRO A 59 3.74 1.00 -3.70
C PRO A 59 3.47 0.67 -2.23
N PHE A 60 3.46 -0.62 -1.89
CA PHE A 60 3.35 -1.05 -0.49
C PHE A 60 4.48 -0.47 0.37
N VAL A 61 5.72 -0.60 -0.11
CA VAL A 61 6.90 0.08 0.43
C VAL A 61 7.78 0.43 -0.76
N GLY A 62 8.05 1.72 -0.96
CA GLY A 62 8.87 2.17 -2.09
C GLY A 62 9.49 3.54 -1.88
N PHE A 63 10.23 3.97 -2.91
CA PHE A 63 10.77 5.32 -2.99
C PHE A 63 9.65 6.31 -3.26
N GLY A 64 9.64 7.43 -2.52
CA GLY A 64 8.63 8.47 -2.66
C GLY A 64 7.29 8.18 -1.99
N ALA A 65 6.89 6.90 -1.82
CA ALA A 65 5.65 6.53 -1.15
C ALA A 65 5.69 5.15 -0.45
N ALA A 66 4.89 4.98 0.60
CA ALA A 66 4.68 3.69 1.27
C ALA A 66 3.30 3.60 1.91
N ILE A 67 2.62 2.46 1.76
CA ILE A 67 1.30 2.23 2.32
C ILE A 67 1.41 1.87 3.80
N GLN A 68 0.69 2.60 4.62
CA GLN A 68 0.57 2.35 6.05
C GLN A 68 -0.64 1.47 6.36
N THR A 69 -1.81 1.78 5.80
CA THR A 69 -3.06 1.06 6.10
C THR A 69 -4.00 1.10 4.93
N ILE A 70 -4.72 0.00 4.69
CA ILE A 70 -5.84 -0.04 3.75
C ILE A 70 -7.07 -0.50 4.52
N VAL A 71 -8.16 0.22 4.35
CA VAL A 71 -9.45 -0.04 4.99
C VAL A 71 -10.50 -0.27 3.90
N SER A 72 -11.27 -1.34 3.99
CA SER A 72 -12.39 -1.60 3.09
C SER A 72 -13.55 -0.62 3.30
N GLU A 73 -14.50 -0.58 2.37
CA GLU A 73 -15.75 0.17 2.51
C GLU A 73 -16.49 -0.17 3.82
N SER A 74 -16.42 -1.44 4.25
CA SER A 74 -17.04 -1.93 5.48
C SER A 74 -16.31 -1.48 6.76
N GLY A 75 -15.18 -0.79 6.65
CA GLY A 75 -14.35 -0.37 7.78
C GLY A 75 -13.39 -1.47 8.28
N GLU A 76 -13.28 -2.60 7.59
CA GLU A 76 -12.32 -3.65 7.94
C GLU A 76 -10.91 -3.22 7.49
N VAL A 77 -9.92 -3.38 8.37
CA VAL A 77 -8.51 -3.18 8.00
C VAL A 77 -8.04 -4.40 7.21
N ILE A 78 -7.91 -4.22 5.89
CA ILE A 78 -7.52 -5.30 4.97
C ILE A 78 -6.00 -5.45 4.89
N PHE A 79 -5.27 -4.37 5.18
CA PHE A 79 -3.82 -4.36 5.24
C PHE A 79 -3.34 -3.31 6.24
N ARG A 80 -2.32 -3.64 7.03
CA ARG A 80 -1.63 -2.65 7.86
C ARG A 80 -0.15 -2.94 7.97
N ASN A 81 0.67 -1.96 7.59
CA ASN A 81 2.09 -1.99 7.84
C ASN A 81 2.46 -1.10 9.03
N PRO A 82 2.66 -1.67 10.24
CA PRO A 82 3.02 -0.89 11.42
C PRO A 82 4.44 -0.30 11.37
N LEU A 83 5.27 -0.74 10.42
CA LEU A 83 6.65 -0.27 10.29
C LEU A 83 6.74 1.10 9.60
N ILE A 84 5.73 1.46 8.81
CA ILE A 84 5.64 2.79 8.17
C ILE A 84 5.09 3.79 9.19
N ARG A 85 5.99 4.57 9.77
CA ARG A 85 5.66 5.68 10.68
C ARG A 85 5.42 6.96 9.88
N ASP A 86 4.76 7.95 10.50
CA ASP A 86 4.57 9.28 9.87
C ASP A 86 5.90 9.97 9.52
N ASP A 87 6.99 9.62 10.21
CA ASP A 87 8.37 10.08 9.97
C ASP A 87 9.14 9.16 9.00
N TYR A 88 8.43 8.42 8.15
CA TYR A 88 9.06 7.58 7.14
C TYR A 88 9.78 8.46 6.11
N ASP A 89 11.11 8.37 6.12
CA ASP A 89 11.95 9.06 5.16
C ASP A 89 11.87 8.34 3.81
N VAL A 90 11.04 8.89 2.92
CA VAL A 90 10.78 8.33 1.58
C VAL A 90 11.98 8.46 0.63
N TRP A 91 13.08 9.10 1.06
CA TRP A 91 14.27 9.34 0.25
C TRP A 91 15.43 8.39 0.59
N ASP A 92 15.39 7.73 1.75
CA ASP A 92 16.48 6.85 2.20
C ASP A 92 16.34 5.44 1.60
N MET A 93 17.02 5.20 0.47
CA MET A 93 16.92 3.92 -0.26
C MET A 93 17.33 2.70 0.55
N GLN A 94 18.29 2.82 1.48
CA GLN A 94 18.67 1.68 2.34
C GLN A 94 17.55 1.32 3.29
N LYS A 95 16.97 2.31 3.97
CA LYS A 95 15.85 2.11 4.89
C LYS A 95 14.59 1.62 4.18
N ILE A 96 14.36 2.10 2.95
CA ILE A 96 13.29 1.59 2.07
C ILE A 96 13.51 0.10 1.78
N GLU A 97 14.74 -0.31 1.44
CA GLU A 97 15.05 -1.71 1.15
C GLU A 97 14.95 -2.60 2.40
N GLU A 98 15.43 -2.14 3.55
CA GLU A 98 15.27 -2.84 4.84
C GLU A 98 13.79 -3.01 5.19
N LEU A 99 13.00 -1.94 5.14
CA LEU A 99 11.55 -1.99 5.40
C LEU A 99 10.83 -2.86 4.40
N ARG A 100 11.25 -2.86 3.13
CA ARG A 100 10.68 -3.74 2.10
C ARG A 100 10.97 -5.20 2.44
N ARG A 101 12.18 -5.56 2.89
CA ARG A 101 12.54 -6.91 3.34
C ARG A 101 11.80 -7.32 4.62
N GLU A 102 11.62 -6.40 5.56
CA GLU A 102 10.87 -6.66 6.80
C GLU A 102 9.35 -6.78 6.57
N THR A 103 8.84 -6.03 5.59
CA THR A 103 7.43 -6.05 5.20
C THR A 103 7.13 -7.29 4.37
N PHE A 104 7.92 -7.53 3.33
CA PHE A 104 7.84 -8.70 2.46
C PHE A 104 9.13 -9.52 2.62
N PRO A 105 9.19 -10.41 3.62
CA PRO A 105 10.23 -11.42 3.66
C PRO A 105 9.93 -12.41 2.53
N SER A 106 10.19 -12.04 1.29
CA SER A 106 10.11 -12.99 0.19
C SER A 106 11.20 -14.02 0.38
N ALA A 107 10.75 -15.28 0.44
CA ALA A 107 11.54 -16.49 0.45
C ALA A 107 12.75 -16.37 -0.49
N GLU A 108 13.95 -16.38 0.09
CA GLU A 108 15.12 -16.81 -0.66
C GLU A 108 14.92 -18.31 -0.97
N GLU A 109 14.57 -18.64 -2.21
CA GLU A 109 14.95 -19.90 -2.85
C GLU A 109 15.77 -19.60 -4.10
#